data_AF-A0A0G1BJC9-F1
#
_entry.id   AF-A0A0G1BJC9-F1
#
_cell.length_a   1.000
_cell.length_b   1.000
_cell.length_c   1.000
_cell.angle_alpha   90.00
_cell.angle_beta   90.00
_cell.angle_gamma   90.00
#
_symmetry.space_group_name_H-M   'P 1'
#
loop_
_entity.id
_entity.type
_entity.pdbx_description
1 polymer ?
#
loop_
_entity_poly.entity_id
_entity_poly.type
_entity_poly.pdbx_seq_one_letter_code
_entity_poly.pdbx_strand_id
1 'polypeptide(L)'
;MRVLSEQWVGSQIYCPNCGKVDIDKYLNNKPVADFYCKNCSEDFELKSKKGKIGNKVSAGAYSKMIERINSTSKPNFFFMGYLESLFVNDFFVIPKHFFLSEIIEKRKPLKETARRAGWIGSNILFSKIPKAGQIFYIEDGKEISKKEVLEKWQKTIFLKGIKKADAKGWILDIMNCIDFLNKKEFSLQDIYDFESDLKIIHPENKHIKDKIRQQLQFLRDKNYLDFIGQGRYRLR
;
A
#
# COMPACT_ATOMS: atom_id res chain seq x y z
N MET A 1 -6.70 7.56 -22.10
CA MET A 1 -6.00 6.69 -21.13
C MET A 1 -6.94 5.85 -20.28
N ARG A 2 -7.86 6.44 -19.51
CA ARG A 2 -8.77 5.70 -18.60
C ARG A 2 -9.39 4.43 -19.23
N VAL A 3 -9.98 4.56 -20.41
CA VAL A 3 -10.60 3.43 -21.15
C VAL A 3 -9.59 2.30 -21.41
N LEU A 4 -8.42 2.62 -21.94
CA LEU A 4 -7.38 1.63 -22.26
C LEU A 4 -6.85 0.93 -21.01
N SER A 5 -6.55 1.68 -19.95
CA SER A 5 -6.05 1.10 -18.71
C SER A 5 -7.08 0.23 -18.01
N GLU A 6 -8.36 0.62 -18.04
CA GLU A 6 -9.42 -0.18 -17.43
C GLU A 6 -9.71 -1.46 -18.22
N GLN A 7 -9.71 -1.38 -19.56
CA GLN A 7 -9.84 -2.55 -20.44
C GLN A 7 -8.68 -3.53 -20.24
N TRP A 8 -7.46 -3.02 -20.11
CA TRP A 8 -6.29 -3.85 -19.84
C TRP A 8 -6.45 -4.59 -18.50
N VAL A 9 -6.83 -3.89 -17.42
CA VAL A 9 -7.05 -4.55 -16.12
C VAL A 9 -8.12 -5.64 -16.21
N GLY A 10 -9.26 -5.34 -16.84
CA GLY A 10 -10.36 -6.31 -16.97
C GLY A 10 -10.06 -7.53 -17.83
N SER A 11 -8.98 -7.51 -18.61
CA SER A 11 -8.58 -8.63 -19.49
C SER A 11 -7.33 -9.37 -19.05
N GLN A 12 -6.44 -8.73 -18.28
CA GLN A 12 -5.13 -9.30 -17.94
C GLN A 12 -4.99 -9.72 -16.48
N ILE A 13 -5.84 -9.23 -15.57
CA ILE A 13 -5.58 -9.34 -14.13
C ILE A 13 -6.52 -10.34 -13.45
N TYR A 14 -5.96 -11.08 -12.49
CA TYR A 14 -6.71 -11.91 -11.54
C TYR A 14 -6.76 -11.25 -10.17
N CYS A 15 -7.74 -11.64 -9.34
CA CYS A 15 -7.87 -11.12 -7.99
C CYS A 15 -6.68 -11.56 -7.11
N PRO A 16 -5.95 -10.63 -6.46
CA PRO A 16 -4.81 -10.99 -5.59
C PRO A 16 -5.26 -11.73 -4.32
N ASN A 17 -6.52 -11.60 -3.93
CA ASN A 17 -7.04 -12.22 -2.72
C ASN A 17 -7.41 -13.70 -2.93
N CYS A 18 -8.09 -14.02 -4.04
CA CYS A 18 -8.63 -15.37 -4.28
C CYS A 18 -8.10 -16.06 -5.54
N GLY A 19 -7.30 -15.38 -6.35
CA GLY A 19 -6.70 -15.92 -7.57
C GLY A 19 -7.66 -16.15 -8.74
N LYS A 20 -8.94 -15.79 -8.64
CA LYS A 20 -9.91 -15.89 -9.73
C LYS A 20 -9.77 -14.73 -10.71
N VAL A 21 -10.00 -14.99 -11.99
CA VAL A 21 -9.91 -13.99 -13.08
C VAL A 21 -11.15 -13.09 -13.17
N ASP A 22 -12.18 -13.37 -12.36
CA ASP A 22 -13.46 -12.66 -12.38
C ASP A 22 -13.37 -11.31 -11.65
N ILE A 23 -12.55 -10.40 -12.18
CA ILE A 23 -12.53 -8.98 -11.83
C ILE A 23 -13.43 -8.24 -12.81
N ASP A 24 -14.62 -7.89 -12.34
CA ASP A 24 -15.60 -7.15 -13.13
C ASP A 24 -15.45 -5.66 -12.90
N LYS A 25 -15.73 -4.88 -13.96
CA LYS A 25 -15.79 -3.43 -13.88
C LYS A 25 -17.16 -3.00 -13.33
N TYR A 26 -17.16 -2.03 -12.42
CA TYR A 26 -18.39 -1.35 -12.05
C TYR A 26 -18.92 -0.46 -13.17
N LEU A 27 -20.20 -0.12 -13.10
CA LEU A 27 -20.77 0.93 -13.96
C LEU A 27 -20.01 2.24 -13.75
N ASN A 28 -19.84 2.99 -14.84
CA ASN A 28 -19.14 4.27 -14.80
C ASN A 28 -19.75 5.19 -13.73
N ASN A 29 -18.88 5.93 -13.02
CA ASN A 29 -19.24 6.86 -11.95
C ASN A 29 -19.75 6.21 -10.65
N LYS A 30 -19.59 4.89 -10.46
CA LYS A 30 -19.75 4.32 -9.12
C LYS A 30 -18.77 5.04 -8.18
N PRO A 31 -19.25 5.66 -7.09
CA PRO A 31 -18.36 6.21 -6.08
C PRO A 31 -17.51 5.07 -5.51
N VAL A 32 -16.23 5.35 -5.23
CA VAL A 32 -15.32 4.53 -4.40
C VAL A 32 -14.48 3.47 -5.12
N ALA A 33 -14.95 2.75 -6.14
CA ALA A 33 -14.17 1.68 -6.79
C ALA A 33 -14.45 1.56 -8.30
N ASP A 34 -13.46 1.10 -9.07
CA ASP A 34 -13.57 0.87 -10.50
C ASP A 34 -13.88 -0.61 -10.81
N PHE A 35 -13.41 -1.54 -9.96
CA PHE A 35 -13.57 -2.97 -10.14
C PHE A 35 -13.97 -3.69 -8.85
N TYR A 36 -14.50 -4.90 -8.99
CA TYR A 36 -14.75 -5.83 -7.90
C TYR A 36 -14.49 -7.27 -8.33
N CYS A 37 -14.08 -8.10 -7.37
CA CYS A 37 -14.01 -9.54 -7.60
C CYS A 37 -15.35 -10.20 -7.30
N LYS A 38 -15.93 -10.90 -8.28
CA LYS A 38 -17.20 -11.65 -8.10
C LYS A 38 -17.11 -12.77 -7.05
N ASN A 39 -15.91 -13.30 -6.83
CA ASN A 39 -15.71 -14.47 -5.95
C ASN A 39 -15.49 -14.10 -4.48
N CYS A 40 -14.76 -13.02 -4.18
CA CYS A 40 -14.44 -12.64 -2.80
C CYS A 40 -14.86 -11.23 -2.40
N SER A 41 -15.54 -10.51 -3.31
CA SER A 41 -16.11 -9.19 -3.09
C SER A 41 -15.10 -8.11 -2.68
N GLU A 42 -13.81 -8.33 -2.94
CA GLU A 42 -12.81 -7.26 -2.78
C GLU A 42 -13.00 -6.21 -3.89
N ASP A 43 -13.05 -4.95 -3.48
CA ASP A 43 -13.12 -3.79 -4.37
C ASP A 43 -11.73 -3.27 -4.71
N PHE A 44 -11.58 -2.74 -5.93
CA PHE A 44 -10.33 -2.16 -6.43
C PHE A 44 -10.56 -0.83 -7.14
N GLU A 45 -9.68 0.14 -6.92
CA GLU A 45 -9.61 1.41 -7.64
C GLU A 45 -8.30 1.48 -8.43
N LEU A 46 -8.35 1.94 -9.69
CA LEU A 46 -7.20 2.03 -10.57
C LEU A 46 -6.64 3.46 -10.63
N LYS A 47 -5.33 3.58 -10.49
CA LYS A 47 -4.55 4.80 -10.78
C LYS A 47 -3.50 4.48 -11.84
N SER A 48 -3.61 5.13 -13.00
CA SER A 48 -2.66 4.96 -14.10
C SER A 48 -1.84 6.24 -14.34
N LYS A 49 -0.56 6.11 -14.68
CA LYS A 49 0.35 7.22 -14.99
C LYS A 49 1.28 6.83 -16.15
N LYS A 50 1.57 7.78 -17.05
CA LYS A 50 2.64 7.62 -18.06
C LYS A 50 4.00 7.69 -17.35
N GLY A 51 4.89 6.75 -17.66
CA GLY A 51 6.22 6.59 -17.09
C GLY A 51 6.25 5.91 -15.72
N LYS A 52 7.44 5.87 -15.11
CA LYS A 52 7.67 5.19 -13.83
C LYS A 52 6.86 5.82 -12.69
N ILE A 53 6.35 4.95 -11.84
CA ILE A 53 5.74 5.34 -10.57
C ILE A 53 6.88 5.53 -9.57
N GLY A 54 7.17 6.78 -9.20
CA GLY A 54 8.17 7.11 -8.19
C GLY A 54 7.62 7.00 -6.78
N ASN A 55 8.22 7.68 -5.80
CA ASN A 55 7.85 7.58 -4.38
C ASN A 55 6.46 8.14 -4.03
N LYS A 56 5.81 8.84 -4.95
CA LYS A 56 4.43 9.33 -4.79
C LYS A 56 3.69 9.44 -6.10
N VAL A 57 2.36 9.38 -6.02
CA VAL A 57 1.46 9.60 -7.16
C VAL A 57 0.39 10.64 -6.83
N SER A 58 0.01 11.43 -7.82
CA SER A 58 -1.12 12.37 -7.67
C SER A 58 -2.44 11.62 -7.55
N ALA A 59 -3.27 12.06 -6.60
CA ALA A 59 -4.59 11.53 -6.34
C ALA A 59 -5.65 12.63 -6.54
N GLY A 60 -6.88 12.35 -6.10
CA GLY A 60 -8.03 13.25 -6.24
C GLY A 60 -8.00 14.44 -5.29
N ALA A 61 -9.20 14.95 -4.97
CA ALA A 61 -9.36 15.98 -3.95
C ALA A 61 -8.96 15.43 -2.58
N TYR A 62 -8.21 16.21 -1.78
CA TYR A 62 -7.69 15.75 -0.50
C TYR A 62 -8.80 15.30 0.46
N SER A 63 -9.83 16.12 0.66
CA SER A 63 -10.95 15.81 1.55
C SER A 63 -11.66 14.51 1.17
N LYS A 64 -11.91 14.29 -0.12
CA LYS A 64 -12.54 13.07 -0.65
C LYS A 64 -11.65 11.84 -0.52
N MET A 65 -10.33 12.00 -0.61
CA MET A 65 -9.40 10.88 -0.39
C MET A 65 -9.38 10.46 1.09
N ILE A 66 -9.36 11.42 2.01
CA ILE A 66 -9.42 11.16 3.46
C ILE A 66 -10.74 10.49 3.84
N GLU A 67 -11.87 11.03 3.37
CA GLU A 67 -13.20 10.43 3.55
C GLU A 67 -13.22 8.97 3.08
N ARG A 68 -12.64 8.70 1.90
CA ARG A 68 -12.58 7.35 1.31
C ARG A 68 -11.73 6.38 2.13
N ILE A 69 -10.56 6.80 2.60
CA ILE A 69 -9.63 5.93 3.34
C ILE A 69 -10.16 5.58 4.74
N ASN A 70 -10.93 6.49 5.33
CA ASN A 70 -11.58 6.29 6.62
C ASN A 70 -12.93 5.56 6.50
N SER A 71 -13.44 5.35 5.29
CA SER A 71 -14.65 4.56 5.04
C SER A 71 -14.42 3.07 5.31
N THR A 72 -15.48 2.40 5.76
CA THR A 72 -15.54 0.93 5.87
C THR A 72 -15.47 0.24 4.49
N SER A 73 -15.91 0.93 3.44
CA SER A 73 -15.92 0.43 2.06
C SER A 73 -14.68 0.84 1.25
N LYS A 74 -13.55 1.15 1.91
CA LYS A 74 -12.35 1.59 1.18
C LYS A 74 -11.86 0.47 0.24
N PRO A 75 -11.48 0.80 -1.01
CA PRO A 75 -11.02 -0.21 -1.97
C PRO A 75 -9.54 -0.54 -1.72
N ASN A 76 -9.08 -1.63 -2.32
CA ASN A 76 -7.66 -1.82 -2.62
C ASN A 76 -7.29 -0.93 -3.82
N PHE A 77 -6.01 -0.62 -4.00
CA PHE A 77 -5.61 0.29 -5.07
C PHE A 77 -4.68 -0.40 -6.04
N PHE A 78 -5.07 -0.47 -7.31
CA PHE A 78 -4.17 -0.80 -8.40
C PHE A 78 -3.44 0.43 -8.90
N PHE A 79 -2.14 0.27 -9.16
CA PHE A 79 -1.29 1.29 -9.73
C PHE A 79 -0.65 0.77 -11.00
N MET A 80 -0.74 1.57 -12.06
CA MET A 80 -0.24 1.23 -13.39
C MET A 80 0.70 2.32 -13.92
N GLY A 81 1.95 1.96 -14.17
CA GLY A 81 2.92 2.73 -14.93
C GLY A 81 3.00 2.21 -16.37
N TYR A 82 2.80 3.06 -17.36
CA TYR A 82 2.87 2.66 -18.77
C TYR A 82 3.86 3.53 -19.57
N LEU A 83 4.55 2.94 -20.54
CA LEU A 83 5.51 3.61 -21.42
C LEU A 83 4.81 4.45 -22.49
N GLU A 84 5.58 5.24 -23.22
CA GLU A 84 5.06 6.01 -24.37
C GLU A 84 4.45 5.13 -25.46
N SER A 85 5.01 3.94 -25.64
CA SER A 85 4.48 2.87 -26.51
C SER A 85 3.20 2.21 -25.98
N LEU A 86 2.63 2.69 -24.87
CA LEU A 86 1.46 2.15 -24.17
C LEU A 86 1.64 0.76 -23.56
N PHE A 87 2.86 0.22 -23.56
CA PHE A 87 3.18 -0.99 -22.82
C PHE A 87 3.13 -0.74 -21.31
N VAL A 88 2.52 -1.65 -20.56
CA VAL A 88 2.50 -1.62 -19.10
C VAL A 88 3.89 -2.02 -18.60
N ASN A 89 4.57 -1.08 -17.94
CA ASN A 89 5.90 -1.31 -17.36
C ASN A 89 5.79 -1.77 -15.90
N ASP A 90 4.87 -1.18 -15.14
CA ASP A 90 4.65 -1.52 -13.75
C ASP A 90 3.15 -1.67 -13.50
N PHE A 91 2.76 -2.78 -12.87
CA PHE A 91 1.41 -2.98 -12.37
C PHE A 91 1.47 -3.65 -11.01
N PHE A 92 0.93 -2.98 -10.00
CA PHE A 92 0.93 -3.50 -8.63
C PHE A 92 -0.34 -3.12 -7.90
N VAL A 93 -0.66 -3.91 -6.87
CA VAL A 93 -1.76 -3.63 -5.95
C VAL A 93 -1.21 -3.24 -4.59
N ILE A 94 -1.85 -2.25 -3.97
CA ILE A 94 -1.71 -1.97 -2.55
C ILE A 94 -2.99 -2.39 -1.83
N PRO A 95 -2.92 -3.36 -0.89
CA PRO A 95 -4.06 -3.76 -0.10
C PRO A 95 -4.58 -2.60 0.76
N LYS A 96 -5.90 -2.52 0.90
CA LYS A 96 -6.60 -1.44 1.60
C LYS A 96 -6.20 -1.23 3.05
N HIS A 97 -5.70 -2.29 3.71
CA HIS A 97 -5.25 -2.21 5.10
C HIS A 97 -3.91 -1.47 5.27
N PHE A 98 -3.19 -1.14 4.20
CA PHE A 98 -2.03 -0.25 4.23
C PHE A 98 -2.40 1.24 4.09
N PHE A 99 -3.64 1.55 3.71
CA PHE A 99 -4.09 2.93 3.59
C PHE A 99 -4.53 3.48 4.95
N LEU A 100 -3.64 4.25 5.58
CA LEU A 100 -3.91 5.13 6.71
C LEU A 100 -4.00 6.59 6.26
N SER A 101 -4.36 7.53 7.15
CA SER A 101 -4.50 8.92 6.73
C SER A 101 -3.14 9.58 6.44
N GLU A 102 -2.07 9.14 7.11
CA GLU A 102 -0.74 9.75 7.05
C GLU A 102 -0.01 9.53 5.73
N ILE A 103 -0.47 8.56 4.92
CA ILE A 103 0.04 8.31 3.56
C ILE A 103 -0.50 9.30 2.54
N ILE A 104 -1.51 10.11 2.90
CA ILE A 104 -2.09 11.11 2.01
C ILE A 104 -1.50 12.49 2.29
N GLU A 105 -0.69 12.97 1.35
CA GLU A 105 -0.11 14.31 1.38
C GLU A 105 -1.11 15.33 0.84
N LYS A 106 -1.48 16.34 1.66
CA LYS A 106 -2.28 17.48 1.22
C LYS A 106 -1.45 18.40 0.32
N ARG A 107 -1.95 18.72 -0.87
CA ARG A 107 -1.28 19.67 -1.78
C ARG A 107 -1.68 21.11 -1.46
N LYS A 108 -0.84 22.06 -1.90
CA LYS A 108 -1.23 23.47 -1.91
C LYS A 108 -2.46 23.68 -2.83
N PRO A 109 -3.38 24.61 -2.49
CA PRO A 109 -4.48 24.97 -3.36
C PRO A 109 -3.99 25.42 -4.74
N LEU A 110 -4.79 25.18 -5.79
CA LEU A 110 -4.50 25.76 -7.10
C LEU A 110 -4.60 27.28 -7.04
N LYS A 111 -3.74 27.96 -7.83
CA LYS A 111 -3.73 29.42 -7.95
C LYS A 111 -5.08 29.95 -8.45
N GLU A 112 -5.37 31.20 -8.14
CA GLU A 112 -6.59 31.90 -8.59
C GLU A 112 -6.75 31.95 -10.11
N THR A 113 -5.64 31.90 -10.86
CA THR A 113 -5.67 31.87 -12.32
C THR A 113 -6.05 30.51 -12.92
N ALA A 114 -6.13 29.45 -12.10
CA ALA A 114 -6.49 28.12 -12.57
C ALA A 114 -8.01 28.00 -12.73
N ARG A 115 -8.46 27.22 -13.72
CA ARG A 115 -9.89 26.89 -13.92
C ARG A 115 -10.60 26.38 -12.67
N ARG A 116 -9.87 25.71 -11.77
CA ARG A 116 -10.36 25.23 -10.47
C ARG A 116 -9.61 25.92 -9.33
N ALA A 117 -9.59 27.25 -9.34
CA ALA A 117 -8.99 28.08 -8.29
C ALA A 117 -9.39 27.57 -6.89
N GLY A 118 -8.44 27.56 -5.96
CA GLY A 118 -8.65 27.08 -4.60
C GLY A 118 -8.78 25.56 -4.45
N TRP A 119 -8.83 24.77 -5.55
CA TRP A 119 -8.95 23.32 -5.44
C TRP A 119 -7.72 22.70 -4.76
N ILE A 120 -7.97 21.85 -3.76
CA ILE A 120 -6.94 21.17 -2.97
C ILE A 120 -6.87 19.71 -3.39
N GLY A 121 -5.81 19.36 -4.10
CA GLY A 121 -5.49 17.97 -4.44
C GLY A 121 -4.75 17.23 -3.33
N SER A 122 -4.48 15.94 -3.56
CA SER A 122 -3.60 15.13 -2.73
C SER A 122 -2.59 14.34 -3.53
N ASN A 123 -1.58 13.83 -2.84
CA ASN A 123 -0.72 12.75 -3.32
C ASN A 123 -0.83 11.53 -2.38
N ILE A 124 -0.59 10.34 -2.92
CA ILE A 124 -0.38 9.11 -2.15
C ILE A 124 1.14 8.91 -2.05
N LEU A 125 1.67 8.79 -0.83
CA LEU A 125 3.08 8.61 -0.53
C LEU A 125 3.41 7.12 -0.39
N PHE A 126 3.99 6.52 -1.42
CA PHE A 126 4.41 5.11 -1.38
C PHE A 126 5.60 4.89 -0.46
N SER A 127 6.43 5.92 -0.23
CA SER A 127 7.53 5.86 0.73
C SER A 127 7.10 5.61 2.19
N LYS A 128 5.80 5.78 2.49
CA LYS A 128 5.23 5.47 3.81
C LYS A 128 4.53 4.10 3.86
N ILE A 129 4.53 3.36 2.75
CA ILE A 129 3.89 2.06 2.64
C ILE A 129 5.00 1.01 2.59
N PRO A 130 5.01 0.04 3.52
CA PRO A 130 5.97 -1.06 3.50
C PRO A 130 6.02 -1.73 2.14
N LYS A 131 7.20 -2.20 1.71
CA LYS A 131 7.42 -2.94 0.47
C LYS A 131 6.49 -4.15 0.38
N ALA A 132 6.22 -4.83 1.49
CA ALA A 132 5.27 -5.93 1.56
C ALA A 132 3.82 -5.54 1.16
N GLY A 133 3.47 -4.25 1.28
CA GLY A 133 2.20 -3.72 0.82
C GLY A 133 2.16 -3.33 -0.65
N GLN A 134 3.30 -3.33 -1.37
CA GLN A 134 3.38 -3.04 -2.80
C GLN A 134 3.56 -4.34 -3.58
N ILE A 135 2.44 -4.97 -3.94
CA ILE A 135 2.43 -6.33 -4.51
C ILE A 135 2.37 -6.24 -6.03
N PHE A 136 3.52 -6.43 -6.66
CA PHE A 136 3.70 -6.35 -8.12
C PHE A 136 3.19 -7.58 -8.86
N TYR A 137 2.46 -7.34 -9.94
CA TYR A 137 2.15 -8.28 -11.02
C TYR A 137 3.10 -8.12 -12.20
N ILE A 138 3.51 -6.88 -12.47
CA ILE A 138 4.50 -6.53 -13.47
C ILE A 138 5.44 -5.52 -12.83
N GLU A 139 6.74 -5.78 -12.82
CA GLU A 139 7.76 -4.88 -12.28
C GLU A 139 8.85 -4.67 -13.33
N ASP A 140 9.11 -3.42 -13.71
CA ASP A 140 10.06 -3.04 -14.76
C ASP A 140 9.93 -3.90 -16.05
N GLY A 141 8.68 -4.10 -16.49
CA GLY A 141 8.30 -4.83 -17.70
C GLY A 141 8.29 -6.35 -17.56
N LYS A 142 8.61 -6.90 -16.37
CA LYS A 142 8.66 -8.34 -16.13
C LYS A 142 7.43 -8.81 -15.36
N GLU A 143 6.78 -9.85 -15.86
CA GLU A 143 5.65 -10.46 -15.18
C GLU A 143 6.11 -11.25 -13.93
N ILE A 144 5.40 -11.02 -12.83
CA ILE A 144 5.56 -11.73 -11.57
C ILE A 144 4.58 -12.90 -11.54
N SER A 145 5.06 -14.07 -11.16
CA SER A 145 4.25 -15.28 -11.19
C SER A 145 2.99 -15.15 -10.30
N LYS A 146 1.88 -15.72 -10.76
CA LYS A 146 0.63 -15.75 -10.00
C LYS A 146 0.78 -16.28 -8.58
N LYS A 147 1.56 -17.36 -8.41
CA LYS A 147 1.84 -17.94 -7.11
C LYS A 147 2.47 -16.92 -6.17
N GLU A 148 3.49 -16.19 -6.64
CA GLU A 148 4.19 -15.21 -5.83
C GLU A 148 3.29 -14.01 -5.44
N VAL A 149 2.46 -13.51 -6.37
CA VAL A 149 1.49 -12.44 -6.07
C VAL A 149 0.53 -12.86 -4.97
N LEU A 150 -0.03 -14.07 -5.07
CA LEU A 150 -0.95 -14.60 -4.06
C LEU A 150 -0.25 -14.80 -2.72
N GLU A 151 0.95 -15.36 -2.70
CA GLU A 151 1.75 -15.55 -1.47
C GLU A 151 2.06 -14.20 -0.79
N LYS A 152 2.51 -13.19 -1.55
CA LYS A 152 2.74 -11.83 -1.05
C LYS A 152 1.47 -11.22 -0.46
N TRP A 153 0.32 -11.40 -1.13
CA TRP A 153 -0.97 -10.93 -0.59
C TRP A 153 -1.31 -11.61 0.74
N GLN A 154 -1.25 -12.94 0.81
CA GLN A 154 -1.57 -13.73 2.00
C GLN A 154 -0.73 -13.32 3.21
N LYS A 155 0.56 -13.03 3.00
CA LYS A 155 1.46 -12.53 4.06
C LYS A 155 1.00 -11.24 4.73
N THR A 156 0.08 -10.48 4.12
CA THR A 156 -0.39 -9.19 4.69
C THR A 156 -1.80 -9.24 5.26
N ILE A 157 -2.55 -10.34 5.09
CA ILE A 157 -3.97 -10.42 5.47
C ILE A 157 -4.21 -10.21 6.97
N PHE A 158 -3.23 -10.55 7.81
CA PHE A 158 -3.35 -10.33 9.26
C PHE A 158 -3.64 -8.87 9.63
N LEU A 159 -3.21 -7.90 8.81
CA LEU A 159 -3.47 -6.47 9.00
C LEU A 159 -4.95 -6.10 8.85
N LYS A 160 -5.76 -6.93 8.17
CA LYS A 160 -7.21 -6.76 8.05
C LYS A 160 -7.91 -6.85 9.41
N GLY A 161 -7.38 -7.67 10.33
CA GLY A 161 -7.91 -7.82 11.69
C GLY A 161 -7.59 -6.66 12.64
N ILE A 162 -6.64 -5.79 12.29
CA ILE A 162 -6.21 -4.68 13.15
C ILE A 162 -7.11 -3.47 12.93
N LYS A 163 -8.03 -3.24 13.87
CA LYS A 163 -9.05 -2.18 13.78
C LYS A 163 -8.55 -0.82 14.22
N LYS A 164 -7.73 -0.74 15.28
CA LYS A 164 -7.21 0.53 15.81
C LYS A 164 -6.17 1.12 14.87
N ALA A 165 -6.37 2.36 14.44
CA ALA A 165 -5.47 3.08 13.54
C ALA A 165 -4.06 3.16 14.13
N ASP A 166 -3.90 3.58 15.38
CA ASP A 166 -2.59 3.69 16.03
C ASP A 166 -1.84 2.36 16.12
N ALA A 167 -2.56 1.27 16.44
CA ALA A 167 -1.97 -0.06 16.50
C ALA A 167 -1.48 -0.52 15.11
N LYS A 168 -2.24 -0.20 14.07
CA LYS A 168 -1.87 -0.46 12.68
C LYS A 168 -0.70 0.41 12.25
N GLY A 169 -0.69 1.70 12.61
CA GLY A 169 0.41 2.63 12.37
C GLY A 169 1.73 2.07 12.88
N TRP A 170 1.79 1.71 14.17
CA TRP A 170 2.97 1.07 14.77
C TRP A 170 3.46 -0.16 14.01
N ILE A 171 2.55 -1.04 13.55
CA ILE A 171 2.95 -2.23 12.79
C ILE A 171 3.57 -1.81 11.46
N LEU A 172 2.94 -0.90 10.72
CA LEU A 172 3.42 -0.43 9.43
C LEU A 172 4.74 0.34 9.55
N ASP A 173 4.91 1.16 10.58
CA ASP A 173 6.14 1.91 10.83
C ASP A 173 7.31 0.97 11.14
N ILE A 174 7.09 -0.09 11.92
CA ILE A 174 8.11 -1.12 12.16
C ILE A 174 8.40 -1.94 10.89
N MET A 175 7.39 -2.27 10.09
CA MET A 175 7.62 -2.91 8.78
C MET A 175 8.47 -2.02 7.87
N ASN A 176 8.24 -0.70 7.85
CA ASN A 176 9.06 0.25 7.12
C ASN A 176 10.51 0.27 7.64
N CYS A 177 10.74 0.31 8.96
CA CYS A 177 12.09 0.21 9.53
C CYS A 177 12.83 -1.04 9.03
N ILE A 178 12.15 -2.19 9.00
CA ILE A 178 12.72 -3.44 8.48
C ILE A 178 13.04 -3.32 6.98
N ASP A 179 12.15 -2.73 6.19
CA ASP A 179 12.36 -2.52 4.75
C ASP A 179 13.52 -1.57 4.44
N PHE A 180 13.75 -0.57 5.30
CA PHE A 180 14.86 0.38 5.21
C PHE A 180 16.21 -0.27 5.45
N LEU A 181 16.28 -1.28 6.33
CA LEU A 181 17.52 -2.04 6.55
C LEU A 181 17.99 -2.74 5.26
N ASN A 182 17.05 -3.11 4.38
CA ASN A 182 17.33 -3.83 3.14
C ASN A 182 18.13 -5.13 3.34
N LYS A 183 17.89 -5.81 4.48
CA LYS A 183 18.53 -7.07 4.86
C LYS A 183 17.46 -8.14 5.05
N LYS A 184 17.77 -9.38 4.63
CA LYS A 184 16.92 -10.55 4.94
C LYS A 184 16.99 -10.94 6.42
N GLU A 185 18.11 -10.68 7.07
CA GLU A 185 18.33 -10.92 8.50
C GLU A 185 18.80 -9.64 9.17
N PHE A 186 18.27 -9.38 10.36
CA PHE A 186 18.58 -8.19 11.14
C PHE A 186 18.56 -8.48 12.63
N SER A 187 19.20 -7.62 13.41
CA SER A 187 19.21 -7.67 14.87
C SER A 187 18.19 -6.70 15.45
N LEU A 188 17.85 -6.90 16.72
CA LEU A 188 17.05 -5.97 17.49
C LEU A 188 17.72 -4.58 17.56
N GLN A 189 19.06 -4.55 17.59
CA GLN A 189 19.82 -3.32 17.61
C GLN A 189 19.65 -2.53 16.32
N ASP A 190 19.65 -3.20 15.14
CA ASP A 190 19.39 -2.54 13.86
C ASP A 190 18.04 -1.78 13.86
N ILE A 191 17.03 -2.28 14.59
CA ILE A 191 15.73 -1.60 14.69
C ILE A 191 15.74 -0.50 15.75
N TYR A 192 16.53 -0.63 16.81
CA TYR A 192 16.72 0.42 17.81
C TYR A 192 17.37 1.67 17.27
N ASP A 193 18.14 1.57 16.19
CA ASP A 193 18.73 2.73 15.54
C ASP A 193 17.65 3.68 14.94
N PHE A 194 16.41 3.21 14.76
CA PHE A 194 15.25 4.02 14.35
C PHE A 194 14.45 4.60 15.52
N GLU A 195 14.89 4.45 16.77
CA GLU A 195 14.14 4.93 17.94
C GLU A 195 13.79 6.42 17.87
N SER A 196 14.73 7.26 17.48
CA SER A 196 14.53 8.71 17.35
C SER A 196 13.46 9.06 16.32
N ASP A 197 13.47 8.37 15.17
CA ASP A 197 12.47 8.58 14.12
C ASP A 197 11.08 8.13 14.56
N LEU A 198 11.00 6.95 15.19
CA LEU A 198 9.75 6.41 15.74
C LEU A 198 9.20 7.30 16.87
N LYS A 199 10.06 7.96 17.64
CA LYS A 199 9.65 8.92 18.68
C LYS A 199 9.02 10.18 18.08
N ILE A 200 9.48 10.63 16.91
CA ILE A 200 8.87 11.76 16.18
C ILE A 200 7.50 11.36 15.64
N ILE A 201 7.36 10.14 15.12
CA ILE A 201 6.10 9.63 14.57
C ILE A 201 5.07 9.34 15.68
N HIS A 202 5.53 8.87 16.84
CA HIS A 202 4.69 8.51 17.99
C HIS A 202 5.09 9.28 19.26
N PRO A 203 4.88 10.61 19.30
CA PRO A 203 5.40 11.48 20.37
C PRO A 203 4.91 11.09 21.77
N GLU A 204 3.67 10.60 21.87
CA GLU A 204 3.03 10.22 23.13
C GLU A 204 3.63 8.96 23.78
N ASN A 205 4.35 8.12 23.03
CA ASN A 205 4.91 6.88 23.56
C ASN A 205 6.26 7.13 24.24
N LYS A 206 6.36 6.89 25.55
CA LYS A 206 7.60 7.06 26.34
C LYS A 206 8.49 5.80 26.35
N HIS A 207 8.04 4.69 25.80
CA HIS A 207 8.71 3.38 25.84
C HIS A 207 8.88 2.79 24.43
N ILE A 208 9.64 3.48 23.57
CA ILE A 208 9.79 3.13 22.15
C ILE A 208 10.45 1.76 21.97
N LYS A 209 11.58 1.47 22.65
CA LYS A 209 12.26 0.16 22.56
C LYS A 209 11.36 -1.01 22.97
N ASP A 210 10.54 -0.82 23.99
CA ASP A 210 9.59 -1.83 24.47
C ASP A 210 8.51 -2.07 23.42
N LYS A 211 8.01 -0.99 22.81
CA LYS A 211 7.05 -1.05 21.72
C LYS A 211 7.62 -1.74 20.48
N ILE A 212 8.87 -1.47 20.12
CA ILE A 212 9.60 -2.17 19.05
C ILE A 212 9.61 -3.68 19.31
N ARG A 213 10.01 -4.11 20.51
CA ARG A 213 10.03 -5.55 20.86
C ARG A 213 8.64 -6.16 20.76
N GLN A 214 7.61 -5.46 21.25
CA GLN A 214 6.22 -5.92 21.14
C GLN A 214 5.79 -6.09 19.68
N GLN A 215 6.12 -5.14 18.79
CA GLN A 215 5.74 -5.25 17.37
C GLN A 215 6.51 -6.36 16.65
N LEU A 216 7.79 -6.56 16.94
CA LEU A 216 8.58 -7.66 16.36
C LEU A 216 8.02 -9.03 16.79
N GLN A 217 7.63 -9.18 18.06
CA GLN A 217 6.95 -10.39 18.54
C GLN A 217 5.61 -10.60 17.82
N PHE A 218 4.82 -9.55 17.67
CA PHE A 218 3.56 -9.61 16.94
C PHE A 218 3.78 -10.04 15.47
N LEU A 219 4.73 -9.43 14.76
CA LEU A 219 5.06 -9.80 13.38
C LEU A 219 5.57 -11.23 13.26
N ARG A 220 6.35 -11.72 14.23
CA ARG A 220 6.75 -13.13 14.32
C ARG A 220 5.53 -14.04 14.46
N ASP A 221 4.62 -13.73 15.38
CA ASP A 221 3.42 -14.55 15.63
C ASP A 221 2.45 -14.55 14.44
N LYS A 222 2.56 -13.55 13.54
CA LYS A 222 1.86 -13.50 12.25
C LYS A 222 2.62 -14.17 11.10
N ASN A 223 3.71 -14.90 11.39
CA ASN A 223 4.57 -15.54 10.40
C ASN A 223 5.17 -14.56 9.37
N TYR A 224 5.29 -13.27 9.71
CA TYR A 224 5.99 -12.29 8.88
C TYR A 224 7.51 -12.35 9.12
N LEU A 225 7.92 -12.69 10.34
CA LEU A 225 9.31 -12.84 10.75
C LEU A 225 9.55 -14.21 11.40
N ASP A 226 10.77 -14.71 11.28
CA ASP A 226 11.33 -15.74 12.14
C ASP A 226 12.19 -15.11 13.23
N PHE A 227 12.08 -15.60 14.47
CA PHE A 227 13.03 -15.28 15.53
C PHE A 227 14.12 -16.36 15.56
N ILE A 228 15.33 -15.99 15.17
CA ILE A 228 16.46 -16.95 15.06
C ILE A 228 17.29 -17.06 16.35
N GLY A 229 16.90 -16.34 17.40
CA GLY A 229 17.56 -16.35 18.72
C GLY A 229 18.42 -15.11 18.98
N GLN A 230 18.74 -14.86 20.26
CA GLN A 230 19.63 -13.79 20.71
C GLN A 230 19.29 -12.38 20.16
N GLY A 231 18.00 -12.07 20.02
CA GLY A 231 17.57 -10.78 19.48
C GLY A 231 17.75 -10.64 17.97
N ARG A 232 17.93 -11.72 17.22
CA ARG A 232 18.03 -11.70 15.76
C ARG A 232 16.75 -12.23 15.10
N TYR A 233 16.44 -11.66 13.95
CA TYR A 233 15.22 -11.91 13.18
C TYR A 233 15.54 -12.14 11.70
N ARG A 234 14.66 -12.86 11.00
CA ARG A 234 14.72 -13.09 9.56
C ARG A 234 13.37 -12.84 8.91
N LEU A 235 13.33 -12.17 7.77
CA LEU A 235 12.13 -12.03 6.94
C LEU A 235 11.75 -13.37 6.29
N ARG A 236 10.47 -13.73 6.37
CA ARG A 236 9.90 -14.90 5.69
C ARG A 236 9.43 -14.62 4.28
#